data_AF-A0AAX6GJY0-F1
#
_entry.id   AF-A0AAX6GJY0-F1
#
_cell.length_a   1.000
_cell.length_b   1.000
_cell.length_c   1.000
_cell.angle_alpha   90.00
_cell.angle_beta   90.00
_cell.angle_gamma   90.00
#
_symmetry.space_group_name_H-M   'P 1'
#
loop_
_entity.id
_entity.type
_entity.pdbx_description
1 polymer ?
#
loop_
_entity_poly.entity_id
_entity_poly.type
_entity_poly.pdbx_seq_one_letter_code
_entity_poly.pdbx_strand_id
1 'polypeptide(L)'
;MQSDDHQGLGMDLGGGMECSSSAVAAAMAEEEQKQQWRMAKAEMVVHPLWEQLVGAHVGCLRVATPIDHLPLIEAQLADSHRLFQSYASLHRPILSPQDRQELDSFLAQYLLLLCSFREQLQQHVRVHAVEAVMACREIEQSFQELTGVTLDEGAGATMSDDEDDLHSEMPMDVGFDGHDMMGFGLPTESERTLMERVRQELKVELKQGFRSRIEDVREEIMRKRRAGKLPGDTTSVLKQWWQQHSKWPYPTEDDKAKLVEETGLQLKQINNWFINQRKRNWHSNSQSATTLKSKRKR
;
A
#
# COMPACT_ATOMS: atom_id res chain seq x y z
N MET A 1 -87.56 35.86 -16.45
CA MET A 1 -86.33 36.42 -15.84
C MET A 1 -85.85 35.37 -14.86
N GLN A 2 -84.80 34.62 -15.25
CA GLN A 2 -83.41 34.74 -14.73
C GLN A 2 -83.33 34.19 -13.28
N SER A 3 -82.35 33.42 -12.82
CA SER A 3 -81.12 32.78 -13.30
C SER A 3 -80.48 32.21 -12.02
N ASP A 4 -79.92 30.99 -12.08
CA ASP A 4 -78.62 30.56 -11.49
C ASP A 4 -78.32 30.81 -9.97
N ASP A 5 -77.58 30.02 -9.20
CA ASP A 5 -76.56 29.01 -9.50
C ASP A 5 -76.21 28.21 -8.21
N HIS A 6 -75.71 26.99 -8.42
CA HIS A 6 -74.66 26.21 -7.71
C HIS A 6 -74.19 26.58 -6.26
N GLN A 7 -73.85 25.66 -5.35
CA GLN A 7 -73.02 24.44 -5.48
C GLN A 7 -73.05 23.66 -4.14
N GLY A 8 -73.23 22.34 -4.20
CA GLY A 8 -72.94 21.41 -3.10
C GLY A 8 -71.70 20.59 -3.46
N LEU A 9 -70.68 20.61 -2.61
CA LEU A 9 -69.49 19.76 -2.75
C LEU A 9 -69.43 18.80 -1.57
N GLY A 10 -69.69 17.53 -1.87
CA GLY A 10 -69.50 16.41 -0.96
C GLY A 10 -68.02 16.15 -0.71
N MET A 11 -67.68 15.84 0.53
CA MET A 11 -66.36 15.38 0.94
C MET A 11 -66.20 13.91 0.54
N ASP A 12 -65.37 13.66 -0.47
CA ASP A 12 -64.91 12.33 -0.86
C ASP A 12 -63.79 11.89 0.11
N LEU A 13 -64.06 10.85 0.90
CA LEU A 13 -63.07 10.17 1.74
C LEU A 13 -62.57 8.94 0.98
N GLY A 14 -61.62 9.16 0.08
CA GLY A 14 -60.96 8.14 -0.74
C GLY A 14 -59.43 8.22 -0.68
N GLY A 15 -58.84 8.27 0.52
CA GLY A 15 -57.39 8.27 0.71
C GLY A 15 -56.79 6.88 0.57
N GLY A 16 -56.51 6.46 -0.66
CA GLY A 16 -55.82 5.22 -1.00
C GLY A 16 -54.43 5.12 -0.38
N MET A 17 -54.24 4.10 0.45
CA MET A 17 -52.95 3.70 1.02
C MET A 17 -52.17 2.87 0.00
N GLU A 18 -51.74 3.47 -1.12
CA GLU A 18 -51.07 2.75 -2.22
C GLU A 18 -49.54 2.85 -2.19
N CYS A 19 -48.94 3.58 -1.24
CA CYS A 19 -47.49 3.82 -1.23
C CYS A 19 -46.64 2.69 -0.59
N SER A 20 -47.23 1.64 -0.01
CA SER A 20 -46.47 0.56 0.66
C SER A 20 -46.20 -0.67 -0.21
N SER A 21 -46.98 -0.91 -1.27
CA SER A 21 -46.87 -2.12 -2.11
C SER A 21 -45.53 -2.19 -2.86
N SER A 22 -45.10 -1.07 -3.44
CA SER A 22 -43.88 -0.99 -4.25
C SER A 22 -42.59 -1.17 -3.43
N ALA A 23 -42.53 -0.62 -2.21
CA ALA A 23 -41.37 -0.76 -1.34
C ALA A 23 -41.23 -2.20 -0.80
N VAL A 24 -42.35 -2.87 -0.52
CA VAL A 24 -42.35 -4.28 -0.08
C VAL A 24 -41.98 -5.20 -1.25
N ALA A 25 -42.49 -4.95 -2.46
CA ALA A 25 -42.11 -5.70 -3.65
C ALA A 25 -40.62 -5.55 -4.02
N ALA A 26 -40.07 -4.33 -3.88
CA ALA A 26 -38.65 -4.07 -4.10
C ALA A 26 -37.76 -4.78 -3.06
N ALA A 27 -38.16 -4.76 -1.79
CA ALA A 27 -37.46 -5.48 -0.72
C ALA A 27 -37.51 -7.00 -0.94
N MET A 28 -38.65 -7.55 -1.36
CA MET A 28 -38.80 -8.98 -1.68
C MET A 28 -37.94 -9.39 -2.88
N ALA A 29 -37.88 -8.59 -3.94
CA ALA A 29 -37.02 -8.85 -5.09
C ALA A 29 -35.52 -8.82 -4.72
N GLU A 30 -35.11 -7.91 -3.83
CA GLU A 30 -33.73 -7.83 -3.35
C GLU A 30 -33.35 -9.04 -2.47
N GLU A 31 -34.29 -9.52 -1.66
CA GLU A 31 -34.15 -10.74 -0.84
C GLU A 31 -34.05 -11.99 -1.72
N GLU A 32 -34.88 -12.10 -2.77
CA GLU A 32 -34.83 -13.18 -3.76
C GLU A 32 -33.49 -13.21 -4.49
N GLN A 33 -32.99 -12.06 -4.92
CA GLN A 33 -31.71 -11.97 -5.61
C GLN A 33 -30.53 -12.35 -4.69
N LYS A 34 -30.58 -11.94 -3.42
CA LYS A 34 -29.59 -12.41 -2.41
C LYS A 34 -29.66 -13.92 -2.22
N GLN A 35 -30.85 -14.50 -2.23
CA GLN A 35 -31.04 -15.93 -2.09
C GLN A 35 -30.55 -16.71 -3.31
N GLN A 36 -30.84 -16.22 -4.53
CA GLN A 36 -30.29 -16.77 -5.78
C GLN A 36 -28.76 -16.73 -5.77
N TRP A 37 -28.17 -15.62 -5.33
CA TRP A 37 -26.71 -15.48 -5.21
C TRP A 37 -26.11 -16.45 -4.18
N ARG A 38 -26.78 -16.67 -3.04
CA ARG A 38 -26.37 -17.66 -2.05
C ARG A 38 -26.40 -19.08 -2.62
N MET A 39 -27.42 -19.41 -3.42
CA MET A 39 -27.53 -20.72 -4.07
C MET A 39 -26.48 -20.91 -5.16
N ALA A 40 -26.20 -19.89 -5.97
CA ALA A 40 -25.12 -19.92 -6.96
C ALA A 40 -23.75 -20.14 -6.29
N LYS A 41 -23.50 -19.48 -5.16
CA LYS A 41 -22.28 -19.73 -4.35
C LYS A 41 -22.19 -21.16 -3.84
N ALA A 42 -23.30 -21.75 -3.39
CA ALA A 42 -23.30 -23.15 -2.96
C ALA A 42 -22.92 -24.11 -4.09
N GLU A 43 -23.41 -23.87 -5.31
CA GLU A 43 -23.03 -24.64 -6.51
C GLU A 43 -21.54 -24.50 -6.83
N MET A 44 -21.01 -23.27 -6.77
CA MET A 44 -19.57 -23.03 -7.01
C MET A 44 -18.66 -23.73 -6.00
N VAL A 45 -19.07 -23.78 -4.73
CA VAL A 45 -18.28 -24.36 -3.63
C VAL A 45 -18.18 -25.89 -3.75
N VAL A 46 -19.23 -26.56 -4.21
CA VAL A 46 -19.24 -28.03 -4.38
C VAL A 46 -18.53 -28.45 -5.67
N HIS A 47 -18.20 -27.50 -6.56
CA HIS A 47 -17.58 -27.77 -7.84
C HIS A 47 -16.16 -28.35 -7.71
N PRO A 48 -15.77 -29.40 -8.47
CA PRO A 48 -14.47 -30.08 -8.32
C PRO A 48 -13.24 -29.18 -8.56
N LEU A 49 -13.38 -28.11 -9.35
CA LEU A 49 -12.30 -27.15 -9.59
C LEU A 49 -12.19 -26.05 -8.52
N TRP A 50 -13.10 -25.99 -7.54
CA TRP A 50 -13.14 -24.91 -6.56
C TRP A 50 -11.86 -24.83 -5.71
N GLU A 51 -11.41 -25.95 -5.16
CA GLU A 51 -10.17 -26.02 -4.37
C GLU A 51 -8.95 -25.55 -5.18
N GLN A 52 -8.88 -25.96 -6.45
CA GLN A 52 -7.79 -25.54 -7.34
C GLN A 52 -7.85 -24.04 -7.64
N LEU A 53 -9.06 -23.50 -7.81
CA LEU A 53 -9.27 -22.07 -8.05
C LEU A 53 -8.88 -21.23 -6.84
N VAL A 54 -9.31 -21.63 -5.64
CA VAL A 54 -8.93 -20.97 -4.39
C VAL A 54 -7.41 -21.04 -4.22
N GLY A 55 -6.81 -22.20 -4.47
CA GLY A 55 -5.35 -22.38 -4.44
C GLY A 55 -4.61 -21.46 -5.42
N ALA A 56 -5.08 -21.34 -6.66
CA ALA A 56 -4.49 -20.45 -7.66
C ALA A 56 -4.63 -18.98 -7.26
N HIS A 57 -5.79 -18.57 -6.74
CA HIS A 57 -6.03 -17.21 -6.26
C HIS A 57 -5.13 -16.86 -5.06
N VAL A 58 -5.08 -17.73 -4.05
CA VAL A 58 -4.19 -17.58 -2.89
C VAL A 58 -2.73 -17.55 -3.33
N GLY A 59 -2.36 -18.36 -4.33
CA GLY A 59 -1.03 -18.33 -4.95
C GLY A 59 -0.68 -16.95 -5.53
N CYS A 60 -1.63 -16.26 -6.16
CA CYS A 60 -1.44 -14.88 -6.63
C CYS A 60 -1.27 -13.92 -5.46
N LEU A 61 -2.13 -14.02 -4.43
CA LEU A 61 -2.06 -13.15 -3.26
C LEU A 61 -0.73 -13.29 -2.51
N ARG A 62 -0.23 -14.51 -2.32
CA ARG A 62 1.06 -14.76 -1.66
C ARG A 62 2.24 -14.10 -2.37
N VAL A 63 2.19 -13.94 -3.70
CA VAL A 63 3.24 -13.27 -4.47
C VAL A 63 3.11 -11.75 -4.38
N ALA A 64 1.88 -11.23 -4.35
CA ALA A 64 1.61 -9.79 -4.33
C ALA A 64 1.61 -9.18 -2.92
N THR A 65 1.62 -9.99 -1.86
CA THR A 65 1.45 -9.55 -0.47
C THR A 65 2.79 -9.57 0.27
N PRO A 66 3.12 -8.52 1.05
CA PRO A 66 4.30 -8.54 1.92
C PRO A 66 4.29 -9.71 2.90
N ILE A 67 5.47 -10.20 3.25
CA ILE A 67 5.66 -11.38 4.11
C ILE A 67 4.92 -11.23 5.44
N ASP A 68 4.91 -10.03 6.02
CA ASP A 68 4.27 -9.72 7.31
C ASP A 68 2.75 -9.96 7.32
N HIS A 69 2.11 -9.91 6.15
CA HIS A 69 0.67 -10.07 6.01
C HIS A 69 0.27 -11.49 5.58
N LEU A 70 1.22 -12.38 5.28
CA LEU A 70 0.93 -13.78 4.95
C LEU A 70 0.16 -14.52 6.06
N PRO A 71 0.44 -14.33 7.37
CA PRO A 71 -0.34 -14.97 8.43
C PRO A 71 -1.83 -14.64 8.39
N LEU A 72 -2.20 -13.44 7.92
CA LEU A 72 -3.61 -13.06 7.75
C LEU A 72 -4.29 -13.90 6.65
N ILE A 73 -3.58 -14.16 5.56
CA ILE A 73 -4.08 -15.01 4.47
C ILE A 73 -4.26 -16.44 4.97
N GLU A 74 -3.31 -16.99 5.73
CA GLU A 74 -3.42 -18.33 6.31
C GLU A 74 -4.60 -18.44 7.29
N ALA A 75 -4.81 -17.42 8.13
CA ALA A 75 -5.94 -17.38 9.05
C ALA A 75 -7.29 -17.37 8.30
N GLN A 76 -7.41 -16.55 7.25
CA GLN A 76 -8.61 -16.52 6.40
C GLN A 76 -8.85 -17.86 5.68
N LEU A 77 -7.78 -18.53 5.24
CA LEU A 77 -7.89 -19.84 4.62
C LEU A 77 -8.34 -20.93 5.62
N ALA A 78 -7.86 -20.86 6.87
CA ALA A 78 -8.32 -21.74 7.93
C ALA A 78 -9.83 -21.57 8.20
N ASP A 79 -10.31 -20.33 8.25
CA ASP A 79 -11.74 -20.02 8.42
C ASP A 79 -12.60 -20.40 7.21
N SER A 80 -12.00 -20.46 6.01
CA SER A 80 -12.72 -20.78 4.76
C SER A 80 -13.40 -22.16 4.79
N HIS A 81 -12.84 -23.12 5.54
CA HIS A 81 -13.41 -24.46 5.71
C HIS A 81 -14.79 -24.44 6.37
N ARG A 82 -15.02 -23.53 7.32
CA ARG A 82 -16.34 -23.37 7.97
C ARG A 82 -17.37 -22.78 7.01
N LEU A 83 -16.94 -21.82 6.18
CA LEU A 83 -17.79 -21.26 5.13
C LEU A 83 -18.12 -22.32 4.09
N PHE A 84 -17.14 -23.12 3.67
CA PHE A 84 -17.34 -24.24 2.77
C PHE A 84 -18.43 -25.18 3.29
N GLN A 85 -18.33 -25.63 4.54
CA GLN A 85 -19.33 -26.52 5.15
C GLN A 85 -20.71 -25.88 5.21
N SER A 86 -20.79 -24.59 5.54
CA SER A 86 -22.05 -23.85 5.56
C SER A 86 -22.71 -23.79 4.17
N TYR A 87 -21.96 -23.45 3.12
CA TYR A 87 -22.51 -23.37 1.77
C TYR A 87 -22.79 -24.74 1.16
N ALA A 88 -21.95 -25.74 1.44
CA ALA A 88 -22.18 -27.12 1.00
C ALA A 88 -23.47 -27.71 1.60
N SER A 89 -23.80 -27.38 2.86
CA SER A 89 -25.06 -27.82 3.48
C SER A 89 -26.33 -27.19 2.86
N LEU A 90 -26.17 -26.05 2.18
CA LEU A 90 -27.23 -25.33 1.48
C LEU A 90 -27.35 -25.73 0.01
N HIS A 91 -26.48 -26.63 -0.47
CA HIS A 91 -26.45 -27.05 -1.87
C HIS A 91 -27.76 -27.75 -2.25
N ARG A 92 -28.38 -27.26 -3.32
CA ARG A 92 -29.42 -27.96 -4.06
C ARG A 92 -29.06 -27.88 -5.53
N PRO A 93 -29.08 -29.00 -6.28
CA PRO A 93 -28.85 -28.99 -7.72
C PRO A 93 -30.01 -28.25 -8.41
N ILE A 94 -29.82 -26.97 -8.68
CA ILE A 94 -30.83 -26.09 -9.31
C ILE A 94 -30.46 -25.80 -10.77
N LEU A 95 -29.17 -25.90 -11.11
CA LEU A 95 -28.67 -25.57 -12.44
C LEU A 95 -29.07 -26.60 -13.50
N SER A 96 -29.47 -26.09 -14.66
CA SER A 96 -29.69 -26.93 -15.84
C SER A 96 -28.36 -27.59 -16.29
N PRO A 97 -28.40 -28.70 -17.04
CA PRO A 97 -27.20 -29.32 -17.58
C PRO A 97 -26.33 -28.37 -18.42
N GLN A 98 -26.97 -27.44 -19.12
CA GLN A 98 -26.28 -26.47 -19.98
C GLN A 98 -25.58 -25.38 -19.16
N ASP A 99 -26.26 -24.83 -18.15
CA ASP A 99 -25.67 -23.82 -17.25
C ASP A 99 -24.48 -24.40 -16.47
N ARG A 100 -24.53 -25.69 -16.12
CA ARG A 100 -23.41 -26.39 -15.48
C ARG A 100 -22.20 -26.46 -16.41
N GLN A 101 -22.40 -26.80 -17.68
CA GLN A 101 -21.30 -26.85 -18.66
C GLN A 101 -20.68 -25.46 -18.90
N GLU A 102 -21.50 -24.41 -18.91
CA GLU A 102 -21.01 -23.03 -19.01
C GLU A 102 -20.19 -22.63 -17.77
N LEU A 103 -20.65 -23.01 -16.58
CA LEU A 103 -19.92 -22.80 -15.33
C LEU A 103 -18.57 -23.55 -15.34
N ASP A 104 -18.55 -24.82 -15.74
CA ASP A 104 -17.33 -25.62 -15.84
C ASP A 104 -16.31 -24.98 -16.78
N SER A 105 -16.77 -24.54 -17.96
CA SER A 105 -15.95 -23.84 -18.96
C SER A 105 -15.38 -22.53 -18.41
N PHE A 106 -16.23 -21.74 -17.75
CA PHE A 106 -15.82 -20.48 -17.13
C PHE A 106 -14.78 -20.70 -16.03
N LEU A 107 -15.00 -21.65 -15.12
CA LEU A 107 -14.09 -21.95 -14.02
C LEU A 107 -12.74 -22.47 -14.54
N ALA A 108 -12.74 -23.31 -15.58
CA ALA A 108 -11.51 -23.78 -16.21
C ALA A 108 -10.72 -22.63 -16.85
N GLN A 109 -11.37 -21.74 -17.59
CA GLN A 109 -10.73 -20.56 -18.19
C GLN A 109 -10.19 -19.60 -17.12
N TYR A 110 -10.96 -19.36 -16.07
CA TYR A 110 -10.57 -18.48 -14.97
C TYR A 110 -9.39 -19.05 -14.18
N LEU A 111 -9.35 -20.37 -13.96
CA LEU A 111 -8.21 -21.04 -13.36
C LEU A 111 -6.93 -20.85 -14.18
N LEU A 112 -6.99 -21.05 -15.50
CA LEU A 112 -5.85 -20.81 -16.40
C LEU A 112 -5.39 -19.34 -16.37
N LEU A 113 -6.34 -18.40 -16.31
CA LEU A 113 -6.02 -16.98 -16.16
C LEU A 113 -5.27 -16.71 -14.86
N LEU A 114 -5.72 -17.26 -13.73
CA LEU A 114 -5.04 -17.07 -12.44
C LEU A 114 -3.63 -17.69 -12.45
N CYS A 115 -3.45 -18.86 -13.05
CA CYS A 115 -2.14 -19.49 -13.17
C CYS A 115 -1.17 -18.63 -14.00
N SER A 116 -1.60 -18.17 -15.18
CA SER A 116 -0.75 -17.30 -16.02
C SER A 116 -0.45 -15.96 -15.35
N PHE A 117 -1.41 -15.38 -14.64
CA PHE A 117 -1.23 -14.14 -13.89
C PHE A 117 -0.23 -14.31 -12.73
N ARG A 118 -0.29 -15.43 -12.00
CA ARG A 118 0.67 -15.76 -10.96
C ARG A 118 2.10 -15.82 -11.50
N GLU A 119 2.31 -16.50 -12.63
CA GLU A 119 3.63 -16.61 -13.27
C GLU A 119 4.17 -15.23 -13.66
N GLN A 120 3.33 -14.37 -14.24
CA GLN A 120 3.71 -13.00 -14.58
C GLN A 120 4.10 -12.18 -13.35
N LEU A 121 3.33 -12.28 -12.27
CA LEU A 121 3.65 -11.61 -11.00
C LEU A 121 4.98 -12.11 -10.42
N GLN A 122 5.19 -13.42 -10.40
CA GLN A 122 6.42 -14.03 -9.88
C GLN A 122 7.63 -13.58 -10.70
N GLN A 123 7.50 -13.56 -12.03
CA GLN A 123 8.58 -13.11 -12.90
C GLN A 123 8.91 -11.63 -12.66
N HIS A 124 7.91 -10.77 -12.50
CA HIS A 124 8.12 -9.35 -12.24
C HIS A 124 8.86 -9.11 -10.91
N VAL A 125 8.41 -9.77 -9.83
CA VAL A 125 9.07 -9.69 -8.52
C VAL A 125 10.50 -10.23 -8.60
N ARG A 126 10.71 -11.38 -9.27
CA ARG A 126 12.03 -11.99 -9.41
C ARG A 126 13.00 -11.09 -10.17
N VAL A 127 12.58 -10.50 -11.29
CA VAL A 127 13.43 -9.61 -12.10
C VAL A 127 13.86 -8.41 -11.28
N HIS A 128 12.92 -7.70 -10.64
CA HIS A 128 13.28 -6.52 -9.85
C HIS A 128 14.10 -6.83 -8.60
N ALA A 129 13.85 -7.96 -7.95
CA ALA A 129 14.69 -8.40 -6.83
C ALA A 129 16.11 -8.72 -7.30
N VAL A 130 16.28 -9.40 -8.43
CA VAL A 130 17.60 -9.70 -9.01
C VAL A 130 18.31 -8.42 -9.43
N GLU A 131 17.63 -7.50 -10.13
CA GLU A 131 18.19 -6.20 -10.52
C GLU A 131 18.66 -5.40 -9.30
N ALA A 132 17.87 -5.37 -8.23
CA ALA A 132 18.24 -4.69 -7.00
C ALA A 132 19.47 -5.34 -6.32
N VAL A 133 19.50 -6.68 -6.23
CA VAL A 133 20.64 -7.41 -5.66
C VAL A 133 21.91 -7.18 -6.49
N MET A 134 21.79 -7.20 -7.82
CA MET A 134 22.93 -6.93 -8.71
C MET A 134 23.44 -5.49 -8.54
N ALA A 135 22.55 -4.50 -8.48
CA ALA A 135 22.93 -3.12 -8.23
C ALA A 135 23.61 -2.94 -6.85
N CYS A 136 23.13 -3.62 -5.80
CA CYS A 136 23.80 -3.62 -4.50
C CYS A 136 25.22 -4.20 -4.59
N ARG A 137 25.39 -5.33 -5.30
CA ARG A 137 26.71 -5.94 -5.52
C ARG A 137 27.65 -5.03 -6.32
N GLU A 138 27.15 -4.32 -7.31
CA GLU A 138 27.93 -3.34 -8.08
C GLU A 138 28.42 -2.18 -7.19
N ILE A 139 27.57 -1.71 -6.27
CA ILE A 139 27.94 -0.68 -5.29
C ILE A 139 29.00 -1.22 -4.32
N GLU A 140 28.82 -2.44 -3.81
CA GLU A 140 29.79 -3.12 -2.93
C GLU A 140 31.15 -3.29 -3.62
N GLN A 141 31.15 -3.73 -4.88
CA GLN A 141 32.37 -3.85 -5.68
C GLN A 141 33.06 -2.50 -5.86
N SER A 142 32.29 -1.46 -6.21
CA SER A 142 32.83 -0.09 -6.37
C SER A 142 33.45 0.43 -5.06
N PHE A 143 32.83 0.10 -3.92
CA PHE A 143 33.36 0.45 -2.60
C PHE A 143 34.65 -0.31 -2.28
N GLN A 144 34.71 -1.60 -2.64
CA GLN A 144 35.90 -2.42 -2.48
C GLN A 144 37.06 -1.90 -3.34
N GLU A 145 36.81 -1.48 -4.58
CA GLU A 145 37.82 -0.86 -5.44
C GLU A 145 38.39 0.44 -4.85
N LEU A 146 37.54 1.25 -4.22
CA LEU A 146 37.94 2.52 -3.59
C LEU A 146 38.70 2.34 -2.26
N THR A 147 38.35 1.32 -1.47
CA THR A 147 38.85 1.16 -0.10
C THR A 147 39.85 0.02 0.07
N GLY A 148 39.94 -0.90 -0.89
CA GLY A 148 40.74 -2.12 -0.81
C GLY A 148 40.23 -3.15 0.21
N VAL A 149 39.09 -2.89 0.86
CA VAL A 149 38.51 -3.75 1.90
C VAL A 149 37.32 -4.51 1.31
N THR A 150 37.40 -5.84 1.32
CA THR A 150 36.24 -6.71 1.07
C THR A 150 35.34 -6.70 2.31
N LEU A 151 34.07 -6.32 2.14
CA LEU A 151 33.02 -6.65 3.10
C LEU A 151 32.71 -8.15 2.97
N ASP A 152 33.63 -9.01 3.40
CA ASP A 152 33.32 -10.43 3.55
C ASP A 152 32.38 -10.63 4.75
N GLU A 153 31.60 -11.71 4.73
CA GLU A 153 30.40 -12.05 5.54
C GLU A 153 30.51 -11.97 7.10
N GLY A 154 31.54 -11.34 7.67
CA GLY A 154 31.77 -11.20 9.11
C GLY A 154 31.62 -9.77 9.69
N ALA A 155 31.50 -8.72 8.88
CA ALA A 155 31.45 -7.33 9.39
C ALA A 155 30.05 -6.87 9.88
N GLY A 156 29.14 -7.82 10.11
CA GLY A 156 27.83 -7.61 10.74
C GLY A 156 27.88 -7.51 12.27
N ALA A 157 29.06 -7.32 12.86
CA ALA A 157 29.16 -6.86 14.24
C ALA A 157 28.70 -5.41 14.29
N THR A 158 27.43 -5.22 14.65
CA THR A 158 26.95 -3.99 15.26
C THR A 158 28.03 -3.48 16.21
N MET A 159 28.42 -2.22 16.05
CA MET A 159 29.27 -1.46 16.96
C MET A 159 29.06 -1.92 18.41
N SER A 160 29.92 -2.81 18.89
CA SER A 160 30.06 -3.03 20.33
C SER A 160 30.84 -1.83 20.80
N ASP A 161 30.08 -0.89 21.36
CA ASP A 161 30.53 0.23 22.15
C ASP A 161 31.29 -0.30 23.36
N ASP A 162 32.57 -0.64 23.19
CA ASP A 162 33.53 -0.90 24.28
C ASP A 162 34.95 -0.71 23.71
N GLU A 163 35.38 0.55 23.58
CA GLU A 163 36.79 0.89 23.40
C GLU A 163 37.34 1.30 24.77
N ASP A 164 37.53 0.33 25.67
CA ASP A 164 38.44 0.49 26.81
C ASP A 164 39.83 0.01 26.36
N ASP A 165 40.67 1.00 26.06
CA ASP A 165 42.10 1.07 26.37
C ASP A 165 42.87 -0.27 26.35
N LEU A 166 43.35 -0.67 25.17
CA LEU A 166 44.45 -1.63 25.10
C LEU A 166 45.58 -1.08 24.24
N HIS A 167 46.49 -0.38 24.94
CA HIS A 167 47.88 -0.18 24.55
C HIS A 167 48.46 -1.47 23.96
N SER A 168 48.57 -1.53 22.63
CA SER A 168 49.23 -2.63 21.94
C SER A 168 50.74 -2.38 21.96
N GLU A 169 51.39 -2.72 23.08
CA GLU A 169 52.83 -2.87 23.12
C GLU A 169 53.19 -4.22 22.48
N MET A 170 53.65 -4.18 21.22
CA MET A 170 54.26 -5.34 20.58
C MET A 170 55.61 -5.67 21.24
N PRO A 171 55.83 -6.88 21.78
CA PRO A 171 57.13 -7.27 22.26
C PRO A 171 58.01 -7.63 21.05
N MET A 172 59.01 -6.79 20.80
CA MET A 172 60.09 -7.07 19.84
C MET A 172 61.03 -8.12 20.45
N ASP A 173 60.76 -9.41 20.19
CA ASP A 173 61.78 -10.45 20.32
C ASP A 173 62.30 -10.80 18.93
N VAL A 174 63.47 -10.23 18.59
CA VAL A 174 64.33 -10.76 17.54
C VAL A 174 65.77 -10.65 18.03
N GLY A 175 66.27 -11.73 18.60
CA GLY A 175 67.71 -11.96 18.67
C GLY A 175 68.26 -12.11 17.25
N PHE A 176 69.00 -11.10 16.78
CA PHE A 176 69.91 -11.24 15.65
C PHE A 176 71.14 -10.37 15.88
N ASP A 177 72.24 -11.07 16.12
CA ASP A 177 73.59 -10.55 16.31
C ASP A 177 74.16 -10.02 14.98
N GLY A 178 74.89 -8.89 15.03
CA GLY A 178 75.84 -8.52 13.98
C GLY A 178 75.50 -7.30 13.09
N HIS A 179 76.23 -6.22 13.39
CA HIS A 179 76.89 -5.30 12.45
C HIS A 179 76.15 -4.04 11.95
N ASP A 180 76.78 -2.89 12.24
CA ASP A 180 76.46 -1.53 11.80
C ASP A 180 76.34 -1.37 10.27
N MET A 181 75.22 -0.80 9.80
CA MET A 181 75.14 -0.08 8.53
C MET A 181 74.04 1.00 8.63
N MET A 182 74.41 2.26 8.36
CA MET A 182 73.58 3.46 8.52
C MET A 182 72.24 3.46 7.76
N GLY A 183 71.24 4.10 8.38
CA GLY A 183 70.43 5.14 7.73
C GLY A 183 69.19 4.70 6.93
N PHE A 184 68.00 4.80 7.54
CA PHE A 184 66.83 5.56 7.06
C PHE A 184 65.57 5.26 7.90
N GLY A 185 65.09 6.28 8.62
CA GLY A 185 63.66 6.60 8.69
C GLY A 185 62.73 5.75 9.56
N LEU A 186 62.94 5.69 10.87
CA LEU A 186 61.78 5.57 11.79
C LEU A 186 61.25 6.98 12.04
N PRO A 187 59.95 7.25 11.79
CA PRO A 187 59.38 8.56 12.05
C PRO A 187 59.59 8.91 13.52
N THR A 188 60.14 10.10 13.75
CA THR A 188 60.28 10.71 15.08
C THR A 188 58.92 10.79 15.78
N GLU A 189 58.88 10.82 17.12
CA GLU A 189 57.60 10.89 17.86
C GLU A 189 56.74 12.10 17.43
N SER A 190 57.38 13.21 17.03
CA SER A 190 56.73 14.36 16.43
C SER A 190 56.09 14.07 15.06
N GLU A 191 56.72 13.23 14.23
CA GLU A 191 56.15 12.85 12.93
C GLU A 191 55.00 11.85 13.10
N ARG A 192 55.08 10.95 14.09
CA ARG A 192 53.99 10.02 14.42
C ARG A 192 52.75 10.75 14.92
N THR A 193 52.92 11.73 15.80
CA THR A 193 51.81 12.56 16.31
C THR A 193 51.19 13.45 15.24
N LEU A 194 52.00 13.93 14.28
CA LEU A 194 51.49 14.66 13.11
C LEU A 194 50.67 13.73 12.20
N MET A 195 51.16 12.53 11.91
CA MET A 195 50.43 11.56 11.09
C MET A 195 49.10 11.15 11.73
N GLU A 196 49.06 10.97 13.06
CA GLU A 196 47.82 10.65 13.77
C GLU A 196 46.82 11.81 13.75
N ARG A 197 47.29 13.06 13.93
CA ARG A 197 46.44 14.24 13.81
C ARG A 197 45.83 14.36 12.41
N VAL A 198 46.67 14.22 11.37
CA VAL A 198 46.22 14.26 9.97
C VAL A 198 45.21 13.13 9.68
N ARG A 199 45.44 11.94 10.21
CA ARG A 199 44.51 10.80 10.11
C ARG A 199 43.16 11.11 10.77
N GLN A 200 43.17 11.73 11.95
CA GLN A 200 41.95 12.11 12.66
C GLN A 200 41.20 13.24 11.94
N GLU A 201 41.90 14.25 11.43
CA GLU A 201 41.31 15.34 10.64
C GLU A 201 40.65 14.81 9.36
N LEU A 202 41.35 13.97 8.59
CA LEU A 202 40.79 13.30 7.41
C LEU A 202 39.58 12.44 7.78
N LYS A 203 39.65 11.67 8.86
CA LYS A 203 38.52 10.85 9.33
C LYS A 203 37.28 11.69 9.66
N VAL A 204 37.47 12.87 10.27
CA VAL A 204 36.39 13.81 10.57
C VAL A 204 35.83 14.42 9.29
N GLU A 205 36.70 14.85 8.38
CA GLU A 205 36.31 15.48 7.13
C GLU A 205 35.53 14.52 6.22
N LEU A 206 36.00 13.27 6.05
CA LEU A 206 35.27 12.25 5.31
C LEU A 206 33.92 11.93 5.98
N LYS A 207 33.87 11.76 7.30
CA LYS A 207 32.60 11.50 8.02
C LYS A 207 31.61 12.64 7.83
N GLN A 208 32.06 13.89 7.89
CA GLN A 208 31.19 15.05 7.69
C GLN A 208 30.74 15.17 6.23
N GLY A 209 31.65 14.95 5.27
CA GLY A 209 31.34 14.98 3.84
C GLY A 209 30.30 13.93 3.44
N PHE A 210 30.46 12.69 3.89
CA PHE A 210 29.48 11.63 3.65
C PHE A 210 28.14 11.90 4.34
N ARG A 211 28.15 12.40 5.57
CA ARG A 211 26.92 12.79 6.28
C ARG A 211 26.15 13.86 5.51
N SER A 212 26.82 14.88 5.00
CA SER A 212 26.19 15.93 4.17
C SER A 212 25.60 15.34 2.90
N ARG A 213 26.38 14.50 2.19
CA ARG A 213 25.94 13.85 0.94
C ARG A 213 24.70 12.97 1.15
N ILE A 214 24.63 12.25 2.27
CA ILE A 214 23.49 11.41 2.63
C ILE A 214 22.25 12.28 2.92
N GLU A 215 22.41 13.40 3.61
CA GLU A 215 21.29 14.32 3.86
C GLU A 215 20.77 14.94 2.55
N ASP A 216 21.67 15.33 1.64
CA ASP A 216 21.28 15.87 0.32
C ASP A 216 20.48 14.84 -0.50
N VAL A 217 20.95 13.59 -0.53
CA VAL A 217 20.24 12.48 -1.22
C VAL A 217 18.88 12.22 -0.57
N ARG A 218 18.82 12.22 0.76
CA ARG A 218 17.58 12.04 1.51
C ARG A 218 16.57 13.15 1.23
N GLU A 219 17.01 14.40 1.21
CA GLU A 219 16.17 15.55 0.86
C GLU A 219 15.71 15.49 -0.60
N GLU A 220 16.56 15.11 -1.54
CA GLU A 220 16.17 14.93 -2.94
C GLU A 220 15.11 13.82 -3.11
N ILE A 221 15.27 12.70 -2.41
CA ILE A 221 14.25 11.62 -2.36
C ILE A 221 12.94 12.14 -1.77
N MET A 222 13.01 12.89 -0.67
CA MET A 222 11.83 13.47 -0.01
C MET A 222 11.15 14.51 -0.90
N ARG A 223 11.92 15.29 -1.68
CA ARG A 223 11.42 16.28 -2.63
C ARG A 223 10.73 15.60 -3.81
N LYS A 224 11.32 14.56 -4.39
CA LYS A 224 10.70 13.74 -5.44
C LYS A 224 9.40 13.07 -4.95
N ARG A 225 9.36 12.60 -3.71
CA ARG A 225 8.13 12.06 -3.09
C ARG A 225 7.05 13.13 -2.88
N ARG A 226 7.42 14.38 -2.65
CA ARG A 226 6.49 15.52 -2.47
C ARG A 226 6.10 16.20 -3.79
N ALA A 227 6.86 16.02 -4.87
CA ALA A 227 6.66 16.68 -6.17
C ALA A 227 5.32 16.36 -6.86
N GLY A 228 4.55 15.38 -6.37
CA GLY A 228 3.19 15.07 -6.83
C GLY A 228 2.05 15.64 -5.96
N LYS A 229 2.36 16.37 -4.87
CA LYS A 229 1.34 16.97 -3.99
C LYS A 229 1.17 18.44 -4.31
N LEU A 230 -0.09 18.89 -4.39
CA LEU A 230 -0.41 20.31 -4.51
C LEU A 230 0.11 21.07 -3.27
N PRO A 231 0.55 22.34 -3.41
CA PRO A 231 0.92 23.18 -2.28
C PRO A 231 -0.14 23.15 -1.16
N GLY A 232 0.30 23.13 0.10
CA GLY A 232 -0.61 23.01 1.26
C GLY A 232 -1.68 24.10 1.27
N ASP A 233 -1.29 25.31 0.88
CA ASP A 233 -2.13 26.51 0.88
C ASP A 233 -3.24 26.42 -0.19
N THR A 234 -2.93 25.97 -1.41
CA THR A 234 -3.93 25.81 -2.48
C THR A 234 -4.90 24.67 -2.20
N THR A 235 -4.44 23.66 -1.45
CA THR A 235 -5.29 22.52 -1.06
C THR A 235 -6.35 22.91 -0.02
N SER A 236 -6.16 24.01 0.73
CA SER A 236 -7.12 24.49 1.74
C SER A 236 -8.42 24.98 1.10
N VAL A 237 -8.33 25.76 0.03
CA VAL A 237 -9.46 26.28 -0.75
C VAL A 237 -10.28 25.13 -1.36
N LEU A 238 -9.59 24.17 -1.98
CA LEU A 238 -10.23 22.98 -2.55
C LEU A 238 -10.97 22.13 -1.50
N LYS A 239 -10.40 22.00 -0.30
CA LYS A 239 -11.04 21.31 0.84
C LYS A 239 -12.25 22.07 1.37
N GLN A 240 -12.18 23.39 1.44
CA GLN A 240 -13.29 24.22 1.89
C GLN A 240 -14.50 24.08 0.95
N TRP A 241 -14.27 24.18 -0.37
CA TRP A 241 -15.32 23.94 -1.36
C TRP A 241 -15.90 22.53 -1.24
N TRP A 242 -15.04 21.52 -1.09
CA TRP A 242 -15.45 20.13 -0.90
C TRP A 242 -16.37 19.92 0.31
N GLN A 243 -16.05 20.56 1.44
CA GLN A 243 -16.87 20.46 2.66
C GLN A 243 -18.25 21.11 2.47
N GLN A 244 -18.31 22.25 1.77
CA GLN A 244 -19.58 22.92 1.45
C GLN A 244 -20.45 22.08 0.49
N HIS A 245 -19.82 21.31 -0.39
CA HIS A 245 -20.48 20.49 -1.42
C HIS A 245 -20.39 18.99 -1.13
N SER A 246 -20.30 18.59 0.14
CA SER A 246 -20.08 17.19 0.53
C SER A 246 -21.25 16.26 0.21
N LYS A 247 -22.42 16.80 -0.15
CA LYS A 247 -23.62 16.03 -0.58
C LYS A 247 -23.68 15.78 -2.09
N TRP A 248 -22.99 16.61 -2.89
CA TRP A 248 -22.75 16.39 -4.34
C TRP A 248 -21.48 17.15 -4.79
N PRO A 249 -20.27 16.56 -4.84
CA PRO A 249 -19.02 17.30 -4.97
C PRO A 249 -18.59 17.28 -6.44
N TYR A 250 -19.51 17.72 -7.29
CA TYR A 250 -19.30 17.85 -8.72
C TYR A 250 -19.29 19.36 -9.02
N PRO A 251 -18.11 20.01 -8.97
CA PRO A 251 -18.02 21.43 -9.26
C PRO A 251 -18.48 21.70 -10.69
N THR A 252 -19.28 22.74 -10.85
CA THR A 252 -19.70 23.25 -12.16
C THR A 252 -18.52 23.88 -12.90
N GLU A 253 -18.68 24.22 -14.18
CA GLU A 253 -17.62 24.91 -14.94
C GLU A 253 -17.27 26.27 -14.31
N ASP A 254 -18.26 26.99 -13.78
CA ASP A 254 -18.06 28.27 -13.09
C ASP A 254 -17.33 28.08 -11.75
N ASP A 255 -17.66 27.04 -10.99
CA ASP A 255 -16.94 26.70 -9.75
C ASP A 255 -15.48 26.35 -10.04
N LYS A 256 -15.24 25.57 -11.10
CA LYS A 256 -13.88 25.23 -11.51
C LYS A 256 -13.09 26.47 -11.91
N ALA A 257 -13.71 27.42 -12.64
CA ALA A 257 -13.06 28.67 -13.03
C ALA A 257 -12.67 29.51 -11.80
N LYS A 258 -13.58 29.66 -10.82
CA LYS A 258 -13.28 30.34 -9.55
C LYS A 258 -12.15 29.66 -8.77
N LEU A 259 -12.17 28.32 -8.70
CA LEU A 259 -11.11 27.58 -8.02
C LEU A 259 -9.76 27.71 -8.74
N VAL A 260 -9.73 27.81 -10.08
CA VAL A 260 -8.50 28.12 -10.84
C VAL A 260 -8.00 29.51 -10.46
N GLU A 261 -8.88 30.51 -10.43
CA GLU A 261 -8.53 31.89 -10.10
C GLU A 261 -8.00 32.03 -8.66
N GLU A 262 -8.67 31.41 -7.69
CA GLU A 262 -8.30 31.49 -6.27
C GLU A 262 -7.05 30.67 -5.92
N THR A 263 -6.83 29.53 -6.57
CA THR A 263 -5.70 28.63 -6.25
C THR A 263 -4.49 28.81 -7.17
N GLY A 264 -4.66 29.48 -8.31
CA GLY A 264 -3.66 29.55 -9.37
C GLY A 264 -3.31 28.20 -10.01
N LEU A 265 -4.07 27.14 -9.72
CA LEU A 265 -3.84 25.80 -10.26
C LEU A 265 -4.46 25.66 -11.65
N GLN A 266 -3.84 24.82 -12.49
CA GLN A 266 -4.43 24.48 -13.78
C GLN A 266 -5.73 23.70 -13.59
N LEU A 267 -6.71 23.94 -14.46
CA LEU A 267 -8.00 23.26 -14.47
C LEU A 267 -7.88 21.72 -14.40
N LYS A 268 -6.88 21.16 -15.11
CA LYS A 268 -6.57 19.72 -15.08
C LYS A 268 -6.17 19.23 -13.69
N GLN A 269 -5.39 20.01 -12.94
CA GLN A 269 -4.97 19.67 -11.58
C GLN A 269 -6.16 19.68 -10.61
N ILE A 270 -7.05 20.66 -10.76
CA ILE A 270 -8.30 20.76 -9.98
C ILE A 270 -9.21 19.57 -10.28
N ASN A 271 -9.44 19.24 -11.55
CA ASN A 271 -10.23 18.07 -11.96
C ASN A 271 -9.67 16.76 -11.37
N ASN A 272 -8.36 16.55 -11.49
CA ASN A 272 -7.69 15.37 -10.94
C ASN A 272 -7.79 15.31 -9.42
N TRP A 273 -7.71 16.45 -8.74
CA TRP A 273 -7.88 16.52 -7.30
C TRP A 273 -9.28 16.08 -6.88
N PHE A 274 -10.34 16.62 -7.50
CA PHE A 274 -11.72 16.25 -7.16
C PHE A 274 -12.05 14.78 -7.49
N ILE A 275 -11.51 14.24 -8.58
CA ILE A 275 -11.65 12.80 -8.90
C ILE A 275 -11.03 11.95 -7.79
N ASN A 276 -9.80 12.25 -7.39
CA ASN A 276 -9.10 11.51 -6.34
C ASN A 276 -9.75 11.72 -4.96
N GLN A 277 -10.25 12.93 -4.68
CA GLN A 277 -10.91 13.26 -3.42
C GLN A 277 -12.23 12.49 -3.27
N ARG A 278 -13.03 12.39 -4.35
CA ARG A 278 -14.22 11.52 -4.40
C ARG A 278 -13.90 10.06 -4.13
N LYS A 279 -12.91 9.51 -4.85
CA LYS A 279 -12.50 8.10 -4.65
C LYS A 279 -12.13 7.79 -3.20
N ARG A 280 -11.48 8.73 -2.50
CA ARG A 280 -11.01 8.53 -1.12
C ARG A 280 -12.08 8.79 -0.05
N ASN A 281 -12.96 9.78 -0.23
CA ASN A 281 -13.77 10.32 0.89
C ASN A 281 -15.28 10.25 0.67
N TRP A 282 -15.77 10.00 -0.55
CA TRP A 282 -17.20 10.06 -0.86
C TRP A 282 -18.03 8.97 -0.15
N HIS A 283 -17.47 7.77 -0.03
CA HIS A 283 -18.15 6.62 0.56
C HIS A 283 -17.75 6.36 2.02
N SER A 284 -16.66 6.97 2.50
CA SER A 284 -16.17 6.78 3.87
C SER A 284 -16.87 7.69 4.89
N ASN A 285 -17.39 8.85 4.44
CA ASN A 285 -18.02 9.82 5.33
C ASN A 285 -19.45 9.46 5.79
N SER A 286 -20.04 8.36 5.29
CA SER A 286 -21.31 7.82 5.80
C SER A 286 -21.14 6.96 7.07
N GLN A 287 -19.93 6.54 7.41
CA GLN A 287 -19.63 5.68 8.56
C GLN A 287 -19.05 6.46 9.77
N SER A 288 -18.65 7.71 9.62
CA SER A 288 -17.97 8.50 10.66
C SER A 288 -18.89 9.37 11.53
N ALA A 289 -20.20 9.45 11.24
CA ALA A 289 -21.14 10.33 11.96
C ALA A 289 -21.81 9.67 13.19
N THR A 290 -21.61 8.38 13.47
CA THR A 290 -22.35 7.66 14.52
C THR A 290 -21.59 7.44 15.84
N THR A 291 -20.33 7.84 15.97
CA THR A 291 -19.51 7.48 17.17
C THR A 291 -19.35 8.56 18.24
N LEU A 292 -19.98 9.74 18.12
CA LEU A 292 -19.83 10.82 19.12
C LEU A 292 -20.95 10.93 20.17
N LYS A 293 -21.82 9.91 20.32
CA LYS A 293 -22.80 9.85 21.43
C LYS A 293 -22.70 8.57 22.25
N SER A 294 -21.59 8.36 22.95
CA SER A 294 -21.61 7.55 24.17
C SER A 294 -20.39 7.77 25.06
N LYS A 295 -20.35 8.90 25.79
CA LYS A 295 -19.59 8.96 27.04
C LYS A 295 -20.17 10.01 27.97
N ARG A 296 -21.28 9.64 28.64
CA ARG A 296 -21.69 10.27 29.89
C ARG A 296 -22.25 9.19 30.80
N LYS A 297 -21.76 9.21 32.05
CA LYS A 297 -22.19 8.43 33.22
C LYS A 297 -21.42 7.13 33.47
N ARG A 298 -20.40 7.20 34.32
CA ARG A 298 -20.55 6.88 35.75
C ARG A 298 -19.53 7.66 36.56
#